data_AF-A0A8S3H3V9-F1
#
_entry.id   AF-A0A8S3H3V9-F1
#
_cell.length_a   1.000
_cell.length_b   1.000
_cell.length_c   1.000
_cell.angle_alpha   90.00
_cell.angle_beta   90.00
_cell.angle_gamma   90.00
#
_symmetry.space_group_name_H-M   'P 1'
#
loop_
_entity.id
_entity.type
_entity.pdbx_description
1 polymer ?
#
loop_
_entity_poly.entity_id
_entity_poly.type
_entity_poly.pdbx_seq_one_letter_code
_entity_poly.pdbx_strand_id
1 'polypeptide(L)'
;MADKKEKVTDTLQREFHEEVLNFPDMDQDGKEALVNTIKNIFENGGTRIYCGYVDDPRNTDNSWMETTVYNFHDEYNEHLALINVHAGDDAAKAFWQDIDSQLSLFASHTDFVKRVTILHKAHW
;
A
#
# COMPACT_ATOMS: atom_id res chain seq x y z
N MET A 1 4.16 -9.18 -5.17
CA MET A 1 5.64 -9.25 -5.39
C MET A 1 6.04 -8.41 -6.59
N ALA A 2 7.28 -7.92 -6.68
CA ALA A 2 7.75 -7.25 -7.90
C ALA A 2 8.03 -8.28 -9.01
N ASP A 3 7.37 -8.10 -10.15
CA ASP A 3 7.54 -8.97 -11.30
C ASP A 3 8.88 -8.71 -12.03
N LYS A 4 9.30 -9.70 -12.82
CA LYS A 4 10.58 -9.63 -13.53
C LYS A 4 10.59 -8.43 -14.49
N LYS A 5 11.50 -7.48 -14.24
CA LYS A 5 11.65 -6.20 -14.98
C LYS A 5 10.50 -5.20 -14.75
N GLU A 6 9.64 -5.44 -13.77
CA GLU A 6 8.64 -4.49 -13.33
C GLU A 6 9.32 -3.35 -12.55
N LYS A 7 8.85 -2.11 -12.75
CA LYS A 7 9.30 -1.00 -11.91
C LYS A 7 8.60 -1.07 -10.57
N VAL A 8 9.26 -0.62 -9.51
CA VAL A 8 8.67 -0.57 -8.16
C VAL A 8 7.33 0.18 -8.15
N THR A 9 7.21 1.29 -8.88
CA THR A 9 5.95 2.05 -8.98
C THR A 9 4.81 1.23 -9.60
N ASP A 10 5.13 0.42 -10.60
CA ASP A 10 4.16 -0.40 -11.31
C ASP A 10 3.70 -1.55 -10.39
N THR A 11 4.63 -2.16 -9.65
CA THR A 11 4.32 -3.16 -8.60
C THR A 11 3.41 -2.57 -7.53
N LEU A 12 3.75 -1.38 -6.99
CA LEU A 12 2.96 -0.73 -5.94
C LEU A 12 1.51 -0.50 -6.40
N GLN A 13 1.34 0.01 -7.62
CA GLN A 13 0.02 0.28 -8.17
C GLN A 13 -0.77 -1.01 -8.41
N ARG A 14 -0.14 -2.02 -9.01
CA ARG A 14 -0.78 -3.30 -9.33
C ARG A 14 -1.24 -4.03 -8.06
N GLU A 15 -0.35 -4.19 -7.07
CA GLU A 15 -0.68 -4.90 -5.84
C GLU A 15 -1.77 -4.16 -5.03
N PHE A 16 -1.72 -2.82 -4.98
CA PHE A 16 -2.80 -2.04 -4.35
C PHE A 16 -4.14 -2.25 -5.08
N HIS A 17 -4.12 -2.30 -6.41
CA HIS A 17 -5.32 -2.53 -7.20
C HIS A 17 -5.89 -3.94 -7.03
N GLU A 18 -5.05 -4.97 -7.10
CA GLU A 18 -5.46 -6.37 -7.01
C GLU A 18 -6.02 -6.70 -5.62
N GLU A 19 -5.45 -6.14 -4.55
CA GLU A 19 -5.77 -6.55 -3.18
C GLU A 19 -6.83 -5.68 -2.47
N VAL A 20 -6.97 -4.42 -2.90
CA VAL A 20 -7.76 -3.39 -2.16
C VAL A 20 -8.88 -2.78 -3.00
N LEU A 21 -8.84 -2.91 -4.33
CA LEU A 21 -9.73 -2.21 -5.26
C LEU A 21 -10.62 -3.17 -6.05
N ASN A 22 -11.51 -3.87 -5.34
CA ASN A 22 -12.57 -4.67 -5.97
C ASN A 22 -13.88 -3.85 -6.09
N PHE A 23 -14.32 -3.50 -7.30
CA PHE A 23 -15.49 -2.64 -7.51
C PHE A 23 -16.60 -3.34 -8.33
N PRO A 24 -17.31 -4.32 -7.74
CA PRO A 24 -18.36 -5.04 -8.47
C PRO A 24 -19.52 -4.11 -8.90
N ASP A 25 -19.84 -3.09 -8.09
CA ASP A 25 -21.04 -2.26 -8.25
C ASP A 25 -20.80 -0.87 -8.90
N MET A 26 -19.58 -0.56 -9.34
CA MET A 26 -19.24 0.73 -9.96
C MET A 26 -19.40 0.68 -11.48
N ASP A 27 -19.94 1.75 -12.06
CA ASP A 27 -20.04 1.90 -13.52
C ASP A 27 -18.66 2.09 -14.18
N GLN A 28 -18.62 1.97 -15.50
CA GLN A 28 -17.36 2.00 -16.25
C GLN A 28 -16.65 3.36 -16.15
N ASP A 29 -17.42 4.46 -16.22
CA ASP A 29 -16.87 5.82 -16.19
C ASP A 29 -16.27 6.14 -14.81
N GLY A 30 -16.94 5.73 -13.72
CA GLY A 30 -16.46 5.87 -12.36
C GLY A 30 -15.21 5.03 -12.10
N LYS A 31 -15.16 3.80 -12.62
CA LYS A 31 -13.97 2.94 -12.56
C LYS A 31 -12.78 3.60 -13.25
N GLU A 32 -12.97 4.12 -14.46
CA GLU A 32 -11.89 4.77 -15.21
C GLU A 32 -11.40 6.05 -14.52
N ALA A 33 -12.30 6.89 -14.02
CA ALA A 33 -11.94 8.09 -13.27
C ALA A 33 -11.10 7.74 -12.02
N LEU A 34 -11.53 6.73 -11.26
CA LEU A 34 -10.84 6.31 -10.05
C LEU A 34 -9.46 5.70 -10.35
N VAL A 35 -9.37 4.82 -11.33
CA VAL A 35 -8.08 4.23 -11.77
C VAL A 35 -7.11 5.32 -12.21
N ASN A 36 -7.58 6.35 -12.92
CA ASN A 36 -6.76 7.49 -13.32
C ASN A 36 -6.29 8.32 -12.11
N THR A 37 -7.15 8.56 -11.13
CA THR A 37 -6.77 9.24 -9.88
C THR A 37 -5.69 8.47 -9.13
N ILE A 38 -5.86 7.16 -8.96
CA ILE A 38 -4.87 6.29 -8.29
C ILE A 38 -3.56 6.31 -9.06
N LYS A 39 -3.60 6.14 -10.38
CA LYS A 39 -2.41 6.19 -11.23
C LYS A 39 -1.63 7.49 -11.02
N ASN A 40 -2.32 8.63 -11.04
CA ASN A 40 -1.70 9.93 -10.82
C ASN A 40 -1.02 10.02 -9.44
N ILE A 41 -1.67 9.52 -8.38
CA ILE A 41 -1.10 9.50 -7.02
C ILE A 41 0.17 8.64 -6.95
N PHE A 42 0.17 7.48 -7.61
CA PHE A 42 1.31 6.56 -7.60
C PHE A 42 2.47 7.05 -8.46
N GLU A 43 2.19 7.79 -9.54
CA GLU A 43 3.21 8.36 -10.44
C GLU A 43 3.84 9.64 -9.90
N ASN A 44 3.03 10.52 -9.29
CA ASN A 44 3.46 11.88 -8.92
C ASN A 44 3.57 12.12 -7.42
N GLY A 45 3.11 11.18 -6.59
CA GLY A 45 3.14 11.26 -5.13
C GLY A 45 4.07 10.24 -4.50
N GLY A 46 3.80 9.94 -3.23
CA GLY A 46 4.48 8.89 -2.49
C GLY A 46 5.81 9.32 -1.86
N THR A 47 5.96 9.03 -0.57
CA THR A 47 7.24 9.16 0.13
C THR A 47 7.79 7.77 0.43
N ARG A 48 9.03 7.50 0.02
CA ARG A 48 9.69 6.24 0.33
C ARG A 48 10.03 6.17 1.83
N ILE A 49 9.45 5.19 2.51
CA ILE A 49 9.61 4.96 3.96
C ILE A 49 10.79 4.03 4.24
N TYR A 50 10.96 3.02 3.40
CA TYR A 50 11.95 1.97 3.58
C TYR A 50 12.36 1.35 2.24
N CYS A 51 13.60 0.89 2.14
CA CYS A 51 14.11 0.12 1.00
C CYS A 51 15.25 -0.76 1.49
N GLY A 52 15.10 -2.07 1.38
CA GLY A 52 16.16 -3.03 1.73
C GLY A 52 15.63 -4.32 2.34
N TYR A 53 16.52 -4.98 3.08
CA TYR A 53 16.33 -6.30 3.69
C TYR A 53 15.16 -6.40 4.68
N VAL A 54 14.40 -7.47 4.59
CA VAL A 54 13.37 -7.82 5.59
C VAL A 54 13.76 -9.13 6.26
N ASP A 55 13.68 -9.16 7.58
CA ASP A 55 13.82 -10.39 8.35
C ASP A 55 12.57 -11.24 8.15
N ASP A 56 12.69 -12.26 7.30
CA ASP A 56 11.60 -13.09 6.83
C ASP A 56 11.97 -14.56 7.00
N PRO A 57 11.05 -15.43 7.48
CA PRO A 57 11.33 -16.85 7.70
C PRO A 57 11.75 -17.62 6.43
N ARG A 58 11.56 -17.04 5.24
CA ARG A 58 12.01 -17.62 3.95
C ARG A 58 13.48 -17.34 3.64
N ASN A 59 14.15 -16.48 4.40
CA ASN A 59 15.54 -16.12 4.17
C ASN A 59 16.47 -17.34 4.36
N THR A 60 17.53 -17.39 3.55
CA THR A 60 18.62 -18.37 3.61
C THR A 60 19.96 -17.65 3.44
N ASP A 61 21.06 -18.39 3.60
CA ASP A 61 22.43 -17.87 3.39
C ASP A 61 22.65 -17.27 1.99
N ASN A 62 21.86 -17.69 0.98
CA ASN A 62 22.06 -17.32 -0.41
C ASN A 62 20.89 -16.53 -1.02
N SER A 63 19.81 -16.34 -0.28
CA SER A 63 18.60 -15.67 -0.78
C SER A 63 17.83 -15.02 0.36
N TRP A 64 17.44 -13.75 0.19
CA TRP A 64 16.67 -13.02 1.19
C TRP A 64 15.56 -12.19 0.55
N MET A 65 14.58 -11.82 1.39
CA MET A 65 13.54 -10.88 1.03
C MET A 65 14.04 -9.45 1.17
N GLU A 66 13.76 -8.64 0.16
CA GLU A 66 13.84 -7.19 0.25
C GLU A 66 12.47 -6.60 -0.04
N THR A 67 12.21 -5.42 0.53
CA THR A 67 11.00 -4.66 0.22
C THR A 67 11.32 -3.19 0.02
N THR A 68 10.49 -2.54 -0.78
CA THR A 68 10.47 -1.08 -0.87
C THR A 68 9.09 -0.61 -0.46
N VAL A 69 9.05 0.21 0.60
CA VAL A 69 7.80 0.71 1.19
C VAL A 69 7.65 2.18 0.83
N TYR A 70 6.50 2.51 0.26
CA TYR A 70 6.07 3.88 0.00
C TYR A 70 4.82 4.19 0.82
N ASN A 71 4.70 5.43 1.27
CA ASN A 71 3.48 5.96 1.82
C ASN A 71 2.90 7.00 0.86
N PHE A 72 1.69 6.75 0.39
CA PHE A 72 0.88 7.70 -0.36
C PHE A 72 -0.13 8.30 0.60
N HIS A 73 0.01 9.61 0.83
CA HIS A 73 -0.76 10.33 1.83
C HIS A 73 -1.75 11.28 1.15
N ASP A 74 -3.00 11.26 1.60
CA ASP A 74 -4.07 12.15 1.14
C ASP A 74 -4.36 13.17 2.24
N GLU A 75 -3.65 14.30 2.20
CA GLU A 75 -3.73 15.34 3.23
C GLU A 75 -5.12 16.00 3.31
N TYR A 76 -5.82 16.08 2.18
CA TYR A 76 -7.06 16.84 2.06
C TYR A 76 -8.32 15.96 1.97
N ASN A 77 -8.15 14.63 1.98
CA ASN A 77 -9.23 13.65 1.82
C ASN A 77 -10.00 13.80 0.50
N GLU A 78 -9.32 14.25 -0.56
CA GLU A 78 -9.93 14.54 -1.86
C GLU A 78 -9.85 13.35 -2.81
N HIS A 79 -9.06 12.32 -2.48
CA HIS A 79 -8.75 11.23 -3.38
C HIS A 79 -8.88 9.85 -2.72
N LEU A 80 -7.87 9.42 -1.94
CA LEU A 80 -7.80 8.09 -1.36
C LEU A 80 -8.88 7.88 -0.31
N ALA A 81 -9.21 8.90 0.46
CA ALA A 81 -10.23 8.83 1.51
C ALA A 81 -11.64 8.54 0.96
N LEU A 82 -11.88 8.84 -0.31
CA LEU A 82 -13.16 8.60 -0.98
C LEU A 82 -13.29 7.17 -1.53
N ILE A 83 -12.22 6.39 -1.50
CA ILE A 83 -12.20 5.03 -2.02
C ILE A 83 -12.90 4.09 -1.05
N ASN A 84 -13.96 3.46 -1.55
CA ASN A 84 -14.59 2.34 -0.85
C ASN A 84 -13.73 1.09 -1.06
N VAL A 85 -12.93 0.73 -0.06
CA VAL A 85 -12.01 -0.41 -0.16
C VAL A 85 -12.76 -1.73 -0.10
N HIS A 86 -12.36 -2.68 -0.94
CA HIS A 86 -12.92 -4.02 -0.98
C HIS A 86 -11.81 -5.03 -1.13
N ALA A 87 -11.94 -6.15 -0.42
CA ALA A 87 -10.93 -7.19 -0.50
C ALA A 87 -10.86 -7.76 -1.93
N GLY A 88 -9.64 -7.85 -2.44
CA GLY A 88 -9.29 -8.60 -3.64
C GLY A 88 -9.42 -10.11 -3.44
N ASP A 89 -9.05 -10.87 -4.46
CA ASP A 89 -9.19 -12.33 -4.46
C ASP A 89 -8.30 -13.01 -3.40
N ASP A 90 -7.15 -12.42 -3.06
CA ASP A 90 -6.19 -12.95 -2.09
C ASP A 90 -6.32 -12.34 -0.68
N ALA A 91 -7.26 -11.40 -0.49
CA ALA A 91 -7.54 -10.76 0.79
C ALA A 91 -8.87 -11.23 1.39
N ALA A 92 -8.89 -11.52 2.70
CA ALA A 92 -10.14 -11.88 3.38
C ALA A 92 -11.04 -10.67 3.67
N LYS A 93 -10.43 -9.51 3.97
CA LYS A 93 -11.09 -8.25 4.30
C LYS A 93 -10.17 -7.08 3.95
N ALA A 94 -10.76 -5.96 3.55
CA ALA A 94 -10.07 -4.68 3.39
C ALA A 94 -10.91 -3.58 4.06
N PHE A 95 -10.26 -2.70 4.83
CA PHE A 95 -10.90 -1.57 5.51
C PHE A 95 -9.84 -0.54 5.92
N TRP A 96 -10.27 0.69 6.18
CA TRP A 96 -9.44 1.73 6.80
C TRP A 96 -9.27 1.45 8.28
N GLN A 97 -8.02 1.44 8.76
CA GLN A 97 -7.65 1.12 10.13
C GLN A 97 -6.94 2.30 10.79
N ASP A 98 -7.44 2.72 11.96
CA ASP A 98 -6.77 3.70 12.80
C ASP A 98 -5.41 3.17 13.25
N ILE A 99 -4.39 4.03 13.21
CA ILE A 99 -3.02 3.68 13.55
C ILE A 99 -2.74 3.98 15.02
N ASP A 100 -2.29 2.97 15.76
CA ASP A 100 -1.77 3.09 17.12
C ASP A 100 -0.67 2.05 17.41
N SER A 101 0.02 2.21 18.53
CA SER A 101 1.11 1.34 19.01
C SER A 101 0.69 -0.06 19.45
N GLN A 102 -0.61 -0.33 19.59
CA GLN A 102 -1.14 -1.66 19.91
C GLN A 102 -1.45 -2.48 18.65
N LEU A 103 -1.33 -1.91 17.44
CA LEU A 103 -1.52 -2.63 16.19
C LEU A 103 -0.53 -3.80 16.05
N SER A 104 -1.09 -4.99 15.94
CA SER A 104 -0.36 -6.21 15.58
C SER A 104 -0.51 -6.47 14.08
N LEU A 105 0.56 -6.18 13.34
CA LEU A 105 0.62 -6.40 11.89
C LEU A 105 1.63 -7.49 11.54
N PHE A 106 1.45 -8.10 10.38
CA PHE A 106 2.33 -9.15 9.89
C PHE A 106 3.77 -8.65 9.64
N ALA A 107 4.75 -9.51 9.88
CA ALA A 107 6.18 -9.25 9.65
C ALA A 107 6.63 -7.90 10.26
N SER A 108 7.35 -7.09 9.48
CA SER A 108 7.87 -5.79 9.92
C SER A 108 6.90 -4.62 9.64
N HIS A 109 5.62 -4.88 9.34
CA HIS A 109 4.68 -3.83 8.95
C HIS A 109 4.45 -2.78 10.06
N THR A 110 4.41 -3.19 11.33
CA THR A 110 4.28 -2.26 12.47
C THR A 110 5.43 -1.23 12.49
N ASP A 111 6.65 -1.63 12.14
CA ASP A 111 7.79 -0.71 12.07
C ASP A 111 7.66 0.30 10.93
N PHE A 112 7.12 -0.12 9.79
CA PHE A 112 6.88 0.76 8.65
C PHE A 112 5.79 1.78 8.97
N VAL A 113 4.68 1.33 9.56
CA VAL A 113 3.58 2.21 9.97
C VAL A 113 4.06 3.22 11.03
N LYS A 114 4.88 2.80 12.00
CA LYS A 114 5.49 3.72 12.96
C LYS A 114 6.35 4.80 12.31
N ARG A 115 7.09 4.47 11.24
CA ARG A 115 7.87 5.48 10.49
C ARG A 115 6.97 6.47 9.79
N VAL A 116 5.82 6.01 9.27
CA VAL A 116 4.79 6.86 8.67
C VAL A 116 4.19 7.81 9.72
N THR A 117 3.90 7.33 10.94
CA THR A 117 3.36 8.21 11.99
C THR A 117 4.36 9.29 12.40
N ILE A 118 5.65 8.95 12.49
CA ILE A 118 6.73 9.93 12.74
C ILE A 118 6.82 10.95 11.62
N LEU A 119 6.76 10.52 10.35
CA LEU A 119 6.81 11.39 9.17
C LEU A 119 5.69 12.46 9.22
N HIS A 120 4.47 12.03 9.55
CA HIS A 120 3.28 12.91 9.57
C HIS A 120 2.98 13.53 10.93
N LYS A 121 3.82 13.27 11.95
CA LYS A 121 3.59 13.70 13.35
C LYS A 121 2.22 13.25 13.88
N ALA A 122 1.80 12.06 13.49
CA ALA A 122 0.54 11.45 13.88
C ALA A 122 0.64 10.75 15.25
N HIS A 123 -0.51 10.33 15.78
CA HIS A 123 -0.60 9.51 16.99
C HIS A 123 0.13 8.16 16.80
N TRP A 124 0.70 7.64 17.89
CA TRP A 124 1.31 6.32 18.00
C TRP A 124 1.13 5.79 19.43
#